data_AF-A0A383A7T1-F1
#
_entry.id   AF-A0A383A7T1-F1
#
_cell.length_a   1.000
_cell.length_b   1.000
_cell.length_c   1.000
_cell.angle_alpha   90.00
_cell.angle_beta   90.00
_cell.angle_gamma   90.00
#
_symmetry.space_group_name_H-M   'P 1'
#
loop_
_entity.id
_entity.type
_entity.pdbx_description
1 polymer ?
#
loop_
_entity_poly.entity_id
_entity_poly.type
_entity_poly.pdbx_seq_one_letter_code
_entity_poly.pdbx_strand_id
1 'polypeptide(L)' 'MLRGISPLLSPQLLETLYRMGHHDEIIFGDAHFPGESCNDTIIRA' A
#
# COMPACT_ATOMS: atom_id res chain seq x y z
N MET A 1 -4.83 -9.61 -14.09
CA MET A 1 -5.24 -10.14 -12.77
C MET A 1 -4.56 -11.47 -12.55
N LEU A 2 -4.07 -11.74 -11.33
CA LEU A 2 -3.34 -12.96 -10.99
C LEU A 2 -4.30 -13.98 -10.34
N ARG A 3 -4.04 -15.28 -10.55
CA ARG A 3 -4.85 -16.35 -9.93
C ARG A 3 -4.52 -16.44 -8.44
N GLY A 4 -5.55 -16.45 -7.59
CA GLY A 4 -5.39 -16.58 -6.14
C GLY A 4 -4.97 -15.29 -5.41
N ILE A 5 -4.89 -14.16 -6.10
CA ILE A 5 -4.57 -12.85 -5.52
C ILE A 5 -5.74 -11.91 -5.78
N SER A 6 -6.17 -11.16 -4.76
CA SER A 6 -7.24 -10.18 -4.89
C SER A 6 -6.88 -9.15 -5.95
N PRO A 7 -7.76 -8.87 -6.92
CA PRO A 7 -7.50 -7.88 -7.95
C PRO A 7 -7.58 -6.43 -7.46
N LEU A 8 -8.04 -6.22 -6.22
CA LEU A 8 -8.04 -4.90 -5.57
C LEU A 8 -6.64 -4.47 -5.12
N LEU A 9 -5.68 -5.41 -5.07
CA LEU A 9 -4.29 -5.07 -4.81
C LEU A 9 -3.66 -4.59 -6.10
N SER A 10 -3.40 -3.28 -6.18
CA SER A 10 -2.65 -2.69 -7.29
C SER A 10 -1.25 -3.32 -7.35
N PRO A 11 -0.61 -3.37 -8.53
CA PRO A 11 0.74 -3.93 -8.65
C PRO A 11 1.76 -3.30 -7.68
N GLN A 12 1.65 -2.00 -7.44
CA GLN A 12 2.53 -1.25 -6.52
C GLN A 12 2.27 -1.61 -5.05
N LEU A 13 1.01 -1.76 -4.65
CA LEU A 13 0.67 -2.21 -3.31
C LEU A 13 1.16 -3.64 -3.06
N LEU A 14 1.01 -4.53 -4.06
CA LEU A 14 1.48 -5.90 -3.97
C LEU A 14 3.01 -5.99 -3.85
N GLU A 15 3.76 -5.21 -4.64
CA GLU A 15 5.21 -5.11 -4.51
C GLU A 15 5.63 -4.60 -3.13
N THR A 16 4.97 -3.55 -2.64
CA THR A 16 5.29 -2.93 -1.35
C THR A 16 5.09 -3.94 -0.22
N LEU A 17 3.94 -4.61 -0.17
CA LEU A 17 3.65 -5.66 0.81
C LEU A 17 4.67 -6.81 0.76
N TYR A 18 5.13 -7.19 -0.43
CA TYR A 18 6.13 -8.25 -0.60
C TYR A 18 7.52 -7.84 -0.06
N ARG A 19 7.85 -6.55 -0.13
CA ARG A 19 9.14 -6.00 0.31
C ARG A 19 9.17 -5.61 1.78
N MET A 20 8.00 -5.44 2.42
CA MET A 20 7.91 -5.11 3.84
C MET A 20 8.58 -6.19 4.69
N GLY A 21 9.49 -5.75 5.57
CA GLY A 21 10.19 -6.59 6.53
C GLY A 21 9.43 -6.71 7.85
N HIS A 22 10.07 -7.35 8.83
CA HIS A 22 9.53 -7.43 10.19
C HIS A 22 9.60 -6.04 10.85
N HIS A 23 8.47 -5.60 11.42
CA HIS A 23 8.24 -4.25 11.99
C HIS A 23 7.99 -3.12 10.98
N ASP A 24 7.89 -3.38 9.68
CA ASP A 24 7.39 -2.36 8.76
C ASP A 24 5.89 -2.13 8.98
N GLU A 25 5.48 -0.87 8.97
CA GLU A 25 4.10 -0.45 9.20
C GLU A 25 3.47 0.09 7.91
N ILE A 26 2.16 -0.10 7.77
CA ILE A 26 1.38 0.41 6.63
C ILE A 26 0.09 1.03 7.14
N ILE A 27 -0.27 2.19 6.58
CA ILE A 27 -1.48 2.93 6.93
C ILE A 27 -2.43 2.91 5.73
N PHE A 28 -3.66 2.46 5.96
CA PHE A 28 -4.76 2.63 5.00
C PHE A 28 -5.57 3.87 5.39
N GLY A 29 -5.23 5.00 4.79
CA GLY A 29 -5.93 6.28 4.99
C GLY A 29 -7.17 6.43 4.10
N ASP A 30 -8.15 7.18 4.58
CA ASP A 30 -9.29 7.61 3.76
C ASP A 30 -8.92 8.81 2.85
N ALA A 31 -9.90 9.35 2.13
CA ALA A 31 -9.70 10.49 1.23
C ALA A 31 -9.31 11.81 1.93
N HIS A 32 -9.49 11.92 3.25
CA HIS A 32 -9.15 13.11 4.05
C HIS A 32 -7.84 12.96 4.82
N PHE A 33 -7.27 11.75 4.88
CA PHE A 33 -5.99 11.53 5.53
C PHE A 33 -4.87 12.29 4.80
N PRO A 34 -4.05 13.10 5.50
CA PRO A 34 -3.00 13.90 4.89
C PRO A 34 -1.76 13.04 4.56
N GLY A 35 -1.92 12.07 3.65
CA GLY A 35 -0.89 11.09 3.31
C GLY A 35 0.43 11.73 2.90
N GLU A 36 0.38 12.66 1.92
CA GLU A 36 1.55 13.33 1.33
C GLU A 36 2.41 14.10 2.33
N SER A 37 1.83 14.61 3.42
CA SER A 37 2.59 15.34 4.44
C SER A 37 3.07 14.47 5.59
N CYS A 38 2.50 13.27 5.74
CA CYS A 38 2.75 12.38 6.88
C CYS A 38 3.68 11.20 6.55
N ASN A 39 3.86 10.86 5.28
CA ASN A 39 4.63 9.68 4.88
C ASN A 39 5.46 9.97 3.62
N ASP A 40 6.64 9.35 3.54
CA ASP A 40 7.53 9.49 2.39
C ASP A 40 7.13 8.59 1.20
N THR A 41 6.42 7.49 1.47
CA THR A 41 5.95 6.54 0.45
C THR A 41 4.44 6.56 0.37
N ILE A 42 3.90 6.98 -0.79
CA ILE A 42 2.47 7.09 -1.05
C ILE A 42 2.07 6.20 -2.21
N ILE A 43 1.06 5.36 -2.00
CA ILE A 43 0.42 4.54 -3.03
C ILE A 43 -1.02 5.00 -3.14
N ARG A 44 -1.43 5.44 -4.33
CA ARG A 44 -2.83 5.76 -4.61
C ARG A 44 -3.51 4.51 -5.17
N ALA A 45 -4.57 4.07 -4.50
CA ALA A 45 -5.36 2.90 -4.86
C ALA A 45 -6.69 3.31 -5.49
#